data_AF-A0A7Y3FJN4-F1
#
_entry.id   AF-A0A7Y3FJN4-F1
#
_cell.length_a   1.000
_cell.length_b   1.000
_cell.length_c   1.000
_cell.angle_alpha   90.00
_cell.angle_beta   90.00
_cell.angle_gamma   90.00
#
_symmetry.space_group_name_H-M   'P 1'
#
loop_
_entity.id
_entity.type
_entity.pdbx_description
1 polymer ?
#
loop_
_entity_poly.entity_id
_entity_poly.type
_entity_poly.pdbx_seq_one_letter_code
_entity_poly.pdbx_strand_id
1 'polypeptide(L)'
;GLSDYGRPDAYVARQVKRWTKQYLASQTADVEAMNTLIEWLPANIPDDEATALVHGDYRLDNIIFHPREPRALAVIDWELSTLGHPLSDLAYTCMLYDVMLPKIGGLAGVDFEKSGIPDEKAFVARYCELVGRDGVPDLNYYKAFSIFRLAAIAQGVYKRSLDGNASSTEAAMFGAAVPHLAGIGCGLAGIG
;
A
#
# COMPACT_ATOMS: atom_id res chain seq x y z
N GLY A 1 -11.51 -13.48 21.97
CA GLY A 1 -11.73 -12.29 21.12
C GLY A 1 -10.96 -12.48 19.83
N LEU A 2 -10.80 -11.45 18.98
CA LEU A 2 -10.11 -11.52 17.66
C LEU A 2 -8.64 -12.00 17.68
N SER A 3 -8.13 -12.48 18.80
CA SER A 3 -6.77 -12.99 19.00
C SER A 3 -6.39 -14.16 18.09
N ASP A 4 -7.37 -14.86 17.52
CA ASP A 4 -7.21 -15.99 16.58
C ASP A 4 -7.68 -15.66 15.15
N TYR A 5 -8.04 -14.41 14.86
CA TYR A 5 -8.58 -13.99 13.56
C TYR A 5 -7.57 -14.07 12.41
N GLY A 6 -6.27 -14.09 12.74
CA GLY A 6 -5.20 -14.21 11.77
C GLY A 6 -3.92 -14.68 12.43
N ARG A 7 -2.92 -14.98 11.60
CA ARG A 7 -1.59 -15.36 12.06
C ARG A 7 -0.78 -14.09 12.35
N PRO A 8 -0.38 -13.78 13.59
CA PRO A 8 0.26 -12.50 13.92
C PRO A 8 1.74 -12.43 13.50
N ASP A 9 2.47 -13.55 13.51
CA ASP A 9 3.94 -13.57 13.48
C ASP A 9 4.55 -13.30 12.10
N ALA A 10 5.50 -12.35 12.01
CA ALA A 10 6.21 -12.04 10.77
C ALA A 10 5.27 -11.63 9.60
N TYR A 11 4.20 -10.88 9.90
CA TYR A 11 3.21 -10.42 8.92
C TYR A 11 3.84 -9.83 7.65
N VAL A 12 4.75 -8.87 7.81
CA VAL A 12 5.41 -8.17 6.69
C VAL A 12 6.19 -9.16 5.81
N ALA A 13 7.01 -10.02 6.42
CA ALA A 13 7.81 -11.01 5.69
C ALA A 13 6.94 -11.97 4.87
N ARG A 14 5.81 -12.44 5.44
CA ARG A 14 4.87 -13.30 4.73
C ARG A 14 4.21 -12.58 3.56
N GLN A 15 3.84 -11.32 3.74
CA GLN A 15 3.21 -10.54 2.69
C GLN A 15 4.20 -10.21 1.56
N VAL A 16 5.43 -9.83 1.87
CA VAL A 16 6.52 -9.66 0.88
C VAL A 16 6.66 -10.94 0.06
N LYS A 17 6.84 -12.09 0.72
CA LYS A 17 6.96 -13.40 0.05
C LYS A 17 5.75 -13.73 -0.83
N ARG A 18 4.53 -13.45 -0.36
CA ARG A 18 3.28 -13.68 -1.11
C ARG A 18 3.24 -12.85 -2.39
N TRP A 19 3.49 -11.54 -2.28
CA TRP A 19 3.41 -10.63 -3.42
C TRP A 19 4.55 -10.84 -4.42
N THR A 20 5.75 -11.19 -3.96
CA THR A 20 6.85 -11.66 -4.84
C THR A 20 6.41 -12.87 -5.65
N LYS A 21 5.88 -13.91 -5.00
CA LYS A 21 5.40 -15.11 -5.71
C LYS A 21 4.31 -14.78 -6.73
N GLN A 22 3.38 -13.90 -6.36
CA GLN A 22 2.27 -13.51 -7.24
C GLN A 22 2.75 -12.69 -8.45
N TYR A 23 3.68 -11.75 -8.26
CA TYR A 23 4.28 -11.00 -9.35
C TYR A 23 5.02 -11.92 -10.31
N LEU A 24 5.93 -12.78 -9.82
CA LEU A 24 6.71 -13.69 -10.66
C LEU A 24 5.81 -14.65 -11.47
N ALA A 25 4.72 -15.14 -10.87
CA ALA A 25 3.75 -15.99 -11.55
C ALA A 25 2.94 -15.26 -12.64
N SER A 26 2.90 -13.93 -12.62
CA SER A 26 2.17 -13.10 -13.58
C SER A 26 3.08 -12.20 -14.43
N GLN A 27 4.39 -12.35 -14.33
CA GLN A 27 5.37 -11.52 -15.02
C GLN A 27 5.21 -11.63 -16.54
N THR A 28 5.12 -10.49 -17.22
CA THR A 28 4.96 -10.40 -18.69
C THR A 28 6.19 -9.84 -19.39
N ALA A 29 7.03 -9.13 -18.67
CA ALA A 29 8.28 -8.54 -19.15
C ALA A 29 9.25 -8.38 -17.97
N ASP A 30 10.52 -8.15 -18.27
CA ASP A 30 11.48 -7.78 -17.24
C ASP A 30 11.29 -6.33 -16.81
N VAL A 31 11.22 -6.10 -15.50
CA VAL A 31 11.05 -4.78 -14.89
C VAL A 31 12.09 -4.65 -13.79
N GLU A 32 13.20 -4.00 -14.10
CA GLU A 32 14.37 -3.88 -13.22
C GLU A 32 14.00 -3.41 -11.81
N ALA A 33 13.20 -2.34 -11.69
CA ALA A 33 12.77 -1.83 -10.39
C ALA A 33 11.95 -2.84 -9.55
N MET A 34 11.16 -3.71 -10.20
CA MET A 34 10.46 -4.79 -9.47
C MET A 34 11.45 -5.83 -8.96
N ASN A 35 12.46 -6.19 -9.76
CA ASN A 35 13.50 -7.13 -9.34
C ASN A 35 14.29 -6.56 -8.15
N THR A 36 14.67 -5.28 -8.20
CA THR A 36 15.33 -4.57 -7.10
C THR A 36 14.49 -4.61 -5.82
N LEU A 37 13.19 -4.32 -5.90
CA LEU A 37 12.30 -4.38 -4.74
C LEU A 37 12.13 -5.81 -4.20
N ILE A 38 12.06 -6.81 -5.08
CA ILE A 38 11.95 -8.23 -4.71
C ILE A 38 13.17 -8.68 -3.89
N GLU A 39 14.35 -8.18 -4.22
CA GLU A 39 15.59 -8.47 -3.49
C GLU A 39 15.70 -7.66 -2.20
N TRP A 40 15.38 -6.36 -2.25
CA TRP A 40 15.61 -5.45 -1.13
C TRP A 40 14.61 -5.61 0.02
N LEU A 41 13.31 -5.73 -0.27
CA LEU A 41 12.25 -5.81 0.75
C LEU A 41 12.49 -6.91 1.79
N PRO A 42 12.75 -8.18 1.43
CA PRO A 42 12.97 -9.22 2.43
C PRO A 42 14.25 -9.03 3.26
N ALA A 43 15.24 -8.30 2.74
CA ALA A 43 16.51 -8.05 3.44
C ALA A 43 16.47 -6.85 4.39
N ASN A 44 15.45 -5.98 4.30
CA ASN A 44 15.38 -4.71 5.00
C ASN A 44 14.11 -4.55 5.86
N ILE A 45 13.47 -5.67 6.23
CA ILE A 45 12.28 -5.64 7.09
C ILE A 45 12.64 -4.97 8.42
N PRO A 46 11.96 -3.88 8.82
CA PRO A 46 12.18 -3.23 10.11
C PRO A 46 11.92 -4.19 11.28
N ASP A 47 12.72 -4.04 12.33
CA ASP A 47 12.60 -4.80 13.58
C ASP A 47 11.48 -4.22 14.46
N ASP A 48 10.23 -4.46 14.05
CA ASP A 48 9.01 -4.09 14.79
C ASP A 48 8.00 -5.24 14.70
N GLU A 49 7.68 -5.83 15.86
CA GLU A 49 6.75 -6.96 15.97
C GLU A 49 5.31 -6.53 16.35
N ALA A 50 4.99 -5.23 16.27
CA ALA A 50 3.66 -4.73 16.58
C ALA A 50 2.59 -5.47 15.77
N THR A 51 1.52 -5.88 16.47
CA THR A 51 0.38 -6.58 15.86
C THR A 51 -0.91 -5.88 16.25
N ALA A 52 -1.75 -5.62 15.24
CA ALA A 52 -3.09 -5.08 15.40
C ALA A 52 -4.05 -5.72 14.39
N LEU A 53 -5.34 -5.44 14.54
CA LEU A 53 -6.28 -5.64 13.44
C LEU A 53 -5.91 -4.67 12.33
N VAL A 54 -5.64 -5.21 11.14
CA VAL A 54 -5.42 -4.44 9.91
C VAL A 54 -6.60 -4.68 8.98
N HIS A 55 -7.09 -3.62 8.36
CA HIS A 55 -8.10 -3.65 7.31
C HIS A 55 -7.56 -4.30 6.04
N GLY A 56 -6.29 -4.02 5.69
CA GLY A 56 -5.64 -4.50 4.48
C GLY A 56 -5.97 -3.70 3.22
N ASP A 57 -7.00 -2.87 3.27
CA ASP A 57 -7.40 -1.94 2.19
C ASP A 57 -7.90 -0.58 2.73
N TYR A 58 -7.29 -0.08 3.81
CA TYR A 58 -7.77 1.12 4.48
C TYR A 58 -7.54 2.37 3.60
N ARG A 59 -8.62 2.94 3.07
CA ARG A 59 -8.63 4.12 2.21
C ARG A 59 -9.94 4.89 2.34
N LEU A 60 -9.96 6.15 1.87
CA LEU A 60 -11.13 7.02 1.96
C LEU A 60 -12.38 6.47 1.26
N ASP A 61 -12.22 5.73 0.15
CA ASP A 61 -13.31 5.09 -0.60
C ASP A 61 -13.99 3.96 0.20
N ASN A 62 -13.30 3.39 1.19
CA ASN A 62 -13.82 2.37 2.11
C ASN A 62 -14.38 2.96 3.41
N ILE A 63 -14.58 4.29 3.48
CA ILE A 63 -15.17 4.98 4.62
C ILE A 63 -16.50 5.63 4.22
N ILE A 64 -17.56 5.25 4.94
CA ILE A 64 -18.85 5.93 4.83
C ILE A 64 -18.80 7.17 5.73
N PHE A 65 -18.92 8.35 5.14
CA PHE A 65 -18.98 9.62 5.87
C PHE A 65 -20.42 10.06 6.14
N HIS A 66 -20.61 10.83 7.21
CA HIS A 66 -21.86 11.51 7.47
C HIS A 66 -22.15 12.52 6.34
N PRO A 67 -23.37 12.60 5.80
CA PRO A 67 -23.67 13.40 4.61
C PRO A 67 -23.48 14.92 4.80
N ARG A 68 -23.32 15.39 6.04
CA ARG A 68 -23.22 16.83 6.38
C ARG A 68 -22.14 17.18 7.40
N GLU A 69 -21.45 16.20 7.97
CA GLU A 69 -20.44 16.42 9.02
C GLU A 69 -19.15 15.70 8.63
N PRO A 70 -17.97 16.24 8.96
CA PRO A 70 -16.69 15.59 8.69
C PRO A 70 -16.43 14.44 9.69
N ARG A 71 -17.30 13.43 9.65
CA ARG A 71 -17.33 12.31 10.60
C ARG A 71 -17.50 10.99 9.87
N ALA A 72 -16.60 10.05 10.14
CA ALA A 72 -16.72 8.68 9.68
C ALA A 72 -17.88 7.97 10.43
N LEU A 73 -18.76 7.30 9.69
CA LEU A 73 -19.87 6.51 10.21
C LEU A 73 -19.53 5.01 10.25
N ALA A 74 -18.86 4.51 9.21
CA ALA A 74 -18.47 3.12 9.10
C ALA A 74 -17.24 2.95 8.21
N VAL A 75 -16.46 1.92 8.52
CA VAL A 75 -15.44 1.37 7.62
C VAL A 75 -16.03 0.10 7.02
N ILE A 76 -15.96 -0.06 5.70
CA ILE A 76 -16.54 -1.17 4.95
C ILE A 76 -15.45 -1.96 4.23
N ASP A 77 -15.82 -3.12 3.66
CA ASP A 77 -14.93 -3.98 2.87
C ASP A 77 -13.77 -4.64 3.66
N TRP A 78 -14.14 -5.33 4.73
CA TRP A 78 -13.22 -6.03 5.63
C TRP A 78 -12.69 -7.37 5.09
N GLU A 79 -12.90 -7.70 3.81
CA GLU A 79 -12.59 -9.04 3.28
C GLU A 79 -11.08 -9.37 3.29
N LEU A 80 -10.23 -8.34 3.27
CA LEU A 80 -8.78 -8.48 3.32
C LEU A 80 -8.21 -8.35 4.75
N SER A 81 -9.08 -8.14 5.74
CA SER A 81 -8.66 -7.84 7.09
C SER A 81 -8.08 -9.06 7.79
N THR A 82 -7.12 -8.82 8.68
CA THR A 82 -6.42 -9.87 9.43
C THR A 82 -5.69 -9.30 10.64
N LEU A 83 -4.99 -10.14 11.39
CA LEU A 83 -3.98 -9.67 12.35
C LEU A 83 -2.65 -9.45 11.61
N GLY A 84 -2.11 -8.24 11.72
CA GLY A 84 -0.91 -7.84 11.01
C GLY A 84 -0.24 -6.61 11.59
N HIS A 85 0.77 -6.11 10.87
CA HIS A 85 1.53 -4.96 11.34
C HIS A 85 0.76 -3.64 11.07
N PRO A 86 0.44 -2.83 12.09
CA PRO A 86 -0.44 -1.66 11.94
C PRO A 86 0.09 -0.62 10.93
N LEU A 87 1.42 -0.48 10.85
CA LEU A 87 2.04 0.44 9.88
C LEU A 87 1.79 0.05 8.41
N SER A 88 1.35 -1.17 8.13
CA SER A 88 0.99 -1.57 6.77
C SER A 88 -0.26 -0.83 6.27
N ASP A 89 -1.28 -0.64 7.12
CA ASP A 89 -2.47 0.14 6.76
C ASP A 89 -2.16 1.65 6.71
N LEU A 90 -1.38 2.14 7.67
CA LEU A 90 -0.93 3.54 7.68
C LEU A 90 -0.18 3.85 6.38
N ALA A 91 0.81 3.05 6.03
CA ALA A 91 1.62 3.27 4.84
C ALA A 91 0.83 3.09 3.54
N TYR A 92 -0.15 2.18 3.52
CA TYR A 92 -1.04 2.03 2.38
C TYR A 92 -1.93 3.27 2.16
N THR A 93 -2.29 3.98 3.24
CA THR A 93 -2.91 5.30 3.12
C THR A 93 -1.90 6.35 2.67
N CYS A 94 -0.71 6.37 3.30
CA CYS A 94 0.31 7.37 3.04
C CYS A 94 0.96 7.26 1.65
N MET A 95 0.91 6.11 0.97
CA MET A 95 1.46 6.01 -0.39
C MET A 95 0.78 6.99 -1.37
N LEU A 96 -0.45 7.44 -1.08
CA LEU A 96 -1.15 8.44 -1.87
C LEU A 96 -0.41 9.79 -1.89
N TYR A 97 0.47 10.08 -0.93
CA TYR A 97 1.33 11.27 -0.98
C TYR A 97 2.39 11.20 -2.10
N ASP A 98 2.72 10.00 -2.61
CA ASP A 98 3.76 9.81 -3.64
C ASP A 98 3.20 9.39 -5.01
N VAL A 99 1.96 8.90 -5.05
CA VAL A 99 1.35 8.37 -6.26
C VAL A 99 0.10 9.14 -6.68
N MET A 100 -0.25 9.03 -7.96
CA MET A 100 -1.54 9.44 -8.50
C MET A 100 -2.20 8.24 -9.17
N LEU A 101 -3.22 7.65 -8.53
CA LEU A 101 -3.88 6.45 -9.03
C LEU A 101 -5.10 6.80 -9.89
N PRO A 102 -5.32 6.14 -11.04
CA PRO A 102 -6.54 6.30 -11.81
C PRO A 102 -7.77 6.00 -10.95
N LYS A 103 -8.82 6.83 -11.03
CA LYS A 103 -10.11 6.74 -10.31
C LYS A 103 -10.06 6.97 -8.79
N ILE A 104 -8.97 6.61 -8.12
CA ILE A 104 -8.79 6.81 -6.67
C ILE A 104 -8.20 8.21 -6.38
N GLY A 105 -7.36 8.72 -7.29
CA GLY A 105 -6.63 9.97 -7.11
C GLY A 105 -5.32 9.78 -6.32
N GLY A 106 -4.82 10.89 -5.77
CA GLY A 106 -3.55 10.96 -5.07
C GLY A 106 -3.29 12.38 -4.58
N LEU A 107 -2.27 12.53 -3.74
CA LEU A 107 -1.83 13.78 -3.15
C LEU A 107 -0.45 14.23 -3.68
N ALA A 108 0.14 13.46 -4.59
CA ALA A 108 1.36 13.85 -5.29
C ALA A 108 1.18 15.19 -6.02
N GLY A 109 2.03 16.17 -5.70
CA GLY A 109 2.00 17.51 -6.30
C GLY A 109 0.95 18.46 -5.71
N VAL A 110 0.25 18.09 -4.64
CA VAL A 110 -0.67 18.99 -3.93
C VAL A 110 0.11 20.07 -3.18
N ASP A 111 -0.37 21.31 -3.27
CA ASP A 111 0.06 22.43 -2.41
C ASP A 111 -0.66 22.31 -1.06
N PHE A 112 0.00 21.68 -0.07
CA PHE A 112 -0.60 21.42 1.25
C PHE A 112 -0.90 22.70 2.04
N GLU A 113 -0.13 23.77 1.83
CA GLU A 113 -0.38 25.06 2.50
C GLU A 113 -1.69 25.70 2.04
N LYS A 114 -2.08 25.50 0.78
CA LYS A 114 -3.30 26.09 0.21
C LYS A 114 -4.50 25.16 0.16
N SER A 115 -4.29 23.84 0.18
CA SER A 115 -5.37 22.86 0.01
C SER A 115 -6.20 22.62 1.27
N GLY A 116 -5.66 22.93 2.45
CA GLY A 116 -6.27 22.56 3.73
C GLY A 116 -6.16 21.06 4.07
N ILE A 117 -5.48 20.28 3.23
CA ILE A 117 -5.13 18.88 3.48
C ILE A 117 -3.83 18.87 4.29
N PRO A 118 -3.74 18.09 5.39
CA PRO A 118 -2.47 17.96 6.12
C PRO A 118 -1.39 17.36 5.22
N ASP A 119 -0.15 17.81 5.39
CA ASP A 119 0.99 17.11 4.79
C ASP A 119 1.19 15.73 5.46
N GLU A 120 2.00 14.88 4.83
CA GLU A 120 2.25 13.52 5.31
C GLU A 120 2.82 13.52 6.75
N LYS A 121 3.70 14.48 7.05
CA LYS A 121 4.33 14.58 8.36
C LYS A 121 3.30 14.87 9.46
N ALA A 122 2.40 15.81 9.22
CA ALA A 122 1.32 16.16 10.14
C ALA A 122 0.32 15.00 10.30
N PHE A 123 -0.02 14.31 9.20
CA PHE A 123 -0.89 13.13 9.24
C PHE A 123 -0.29 12.00 10.08
N VAL A 124 0.98 11.67 9.87
CA VAL A 124 1.69 10.62 10.61
C VAL A 124 1.90 11.01 12.07
N ALA A 125 2.24 12.28 12.35
CA ALA A 125 2.33 12.77 13.73
C ALA A 125 1.00 12.60 14.48
N ARG A 126 -0.12 12.92 13.83
CA ARG A 126 -1.46 12.74 14.41
C ARG A 126 -1.79 11.27 14.67
N TYR A 127 -1.42 10.38 13.75
CA TYR A 127 -1.55 8.93 13.95
C TYR A 127 -0.77 8.48 15.19
N CYS A 128 0.52 8.86 15.28
CA CYS A 128 1.41 8.54 16.39
C CYS A 128 0.86 8.98 17.76
N GLU A 129 0.35 10.21 17.86
CA GLU A 129 -0.31 10.72 19.07
C GLU A 129 -1.49 9.85 19.50
N LEU A 130 -2.34 9.43 18.55
CA LEU A 130 -3.56 8.67 18.83
C LEU A 130 -3.27 7.23 19.28
N VAL A 131 -2.20 6.62 18.77
CA VAL A 131 -1.82 5.23 19.11
C VAL A 131 -0.75 5.12 20.18
N GLY A 132 -0.23 6.25 20.68
CA GLY A 132 0.81 6.29 21.72
C GLY A 132 2.18 5.82 21.23
N ARG A 133 2.56 6.19 20.00
CA ARG A 133 3.86 5.86 19.39
C ARG A 133 4.70 7.13 19.20
N ASP A 134 6.02 7.03 19.39
CA ASP A 134 6.92 8.20 19.26
C ASP A 134 7.16 8.64 17.81
N GLY A 135 7.07 7.71 16.85
CA GLY A 135 7.31 8.00 15.44
C GLY A 135 7.29 6.77 14.55
N VAL A 136 7.47 6.99 13.26
CA VAL A 136 7.54 5.95 12.23
C VAL A 136 8.81 6.15 11.37
N PRO A 137 10.01 5.89 11.91
CA PRO A 137 11.26 6.13 11.19
C PRO A 137 11.36 5.34 9.88
N ASP A 138 10.79 4.13 9.85
CA ASP A 138 10.79 3.24 8.68
C ASP A 138 9.57 3.42 7.77
N LEU A 139 8.86 4.56 7.84
CA LEU A 139 7.65 4.78 7.04
C LEU A 139 7.88 4.51 5.54
N ASN A 140 9.03 4.95 5.02
CA ASN A 140 9.39 4.75 3.62
C ASN A 140 9.54 3.27 3.25
N TYR A 141 10.02 2.41 4.15
CA TYR A 141 10.03 0.96 3.92
C TYR A 141 8.60 0.45 3.73
N TYR A 142 7.68 0.81 4.63
CA TYR A 142 6.29 0.35 4.55
C TYR A 142 5.55 0.92 3.34
N LYS A 143 5.87 2.16 2.92
CA LYS A 143 5.32 2.76 1.69
C LYS A 143 5.87 2.05 0.44
N ALA A 144 7.18 1.79 0.38
CA ALA A 144 7.78 1.01 -0.69
C ALA A 144 7.16 -0.39 -0.80
N PHE A 145 6.95 -1.07 0.33
CA PHE A 145 6.23 -2.34 0.40
C PHE A 145 4.78 -2.22 -0.12
N SER A 146 4.05 -1.15 0.25
CA SER A 146 2.68 -0.90 -0.19
C SER A 146 2.58 -0.69 -1.71
N ILE A 147 3.52 0.08 -2.26
CA ILE A 147 3.60 0.33 -3.70
C ILE A 147 4.05 -0.92 -4.47
N PHE A 148 4.99 -1.70 -3.93
CA PHE A 148 5.36 -3.02 -4.47
C PHE A 148 4.16 -3.95 -4.56
N ARG A 149 3.35 -4.03 -3.49
CA ARG A 149 2.09 -4.79 -3.49
C ARG A 149 1.16 -4.28 -4.60
N LEU A 150 1.00 -2.96 -4.74
CA LEU A 150 0.13 -2.39 -5.77
C LEU A 150 0.60 -2.72 -7.19
N ALA A 151 1.91 -2.64 -7.44
CA ALA A 151 2.53 -3.03 -8.71
C ALA A 151 2.31 -4.53 -9.02
N ALA A 152 2.45 -5.41 -8.02
CA ALA A 152 2.16 -6.83 -8.16
C ALA A 152 0.68 -7.13 -8.48
N ILE A 153 -0.26 -6.38 -7.88
CA ILE A 153 -1.69 -6.47 -8.20
C ILE A 153 -1.94 -6.02 -9.65
N ALA A 154 -1.37 -4.87 -10.05
CA ALA A 154 -1.48 -4.34 -11.41
C ALA A 154 -0.95 -5.33 -12.45
N GLN A 155 0.21 -5.95 -12.19
CA GLN A 155 0.79 -6.99 -13.04
C GLN A 155 -0.14 -8.19 -13.19
N GLY A 156 -0.76 -8.66 -12.10
CA GLY A 156 -1.72 -9.75 -12.13
C GLY A 156 -2.97 -9.44 -12.97
N VAL A 157 -3.49 -8.21 -12.87
CA VAL A 157 -4.60 -7.73 -13.70
C VAL A 157 -4.19 -7.66 -15.17
N TYR A 158 -3.02 -7.10 -15.46
CA TYR A 158 -2.49 -6.97 -16.80
C TYR A 158 -2.29 -8.34 -17.47
N LYS A 159 -1.68 -9.30 -16.76
CA LYS A 159 -1.51 -10.67 -17.27
C LYS A 159 -2.84 -11.33 -17.63
N ARG A 160 -3.86 -11.23 -16.75
CA ARG A 160 -5.20 -11.76 -17.05
C ARG A 160 -5.84 -11.09 -18.28
N SER A 161 -5.54 -9.82 -18.53
CA SER A 161 -5.99 -9.11 -19.73
C SER A 161 -5.37 -9.67 -21.00
N LEU A 162 -4.07 -9.95 -20.98
CA LEU A 162 -3.38 -10.56 -22.13
C LEU A 162 -3.89 -11.97 -22.41
N ASP A 163 -4.23 -12.71 -21.35
CA ASP A 163 -4.76 -14.07 -21.46
C ASP A 163 -6.26 -14.10 -21.89
N GLY A 164 -6.86 -12.95 -22.20
CA GLY A 164 -8.26 -12.83 -22.64
C GLY A 164 -9.29 -13.00 -21.53
N ASN A 165 -8.86 -13.02 -20.27
CA ASN A 165 -9.69 -13.24 -19.09
C ASN A 165 -10.01 -11.93 -18.31
N ALA A 166 -9.70 -10.75 -18.87
CA ALA A 166 -10.12 -9.47 -18.28
C ALA A 166 -11.41 -8.95 -18.92
N SER A 167 -12.32 -8.47 -18.08
CA SER A 167 -13.60 -7.91 -18.50
C SER A 167 -13.53 -6.42 -18.87
N SER A 168 -12.38 -5.73 -18.71
CA SER A 168 -12.27 -4.28 -18.92
C SER A 168 -11.23 -3.89 -20.00
N THR A 169 -11.58 -2.90 -20.82
CA THR A 169 -10.71 -2.28 -21.84
C THR A 169 -9.56 -1.48 -21.25
N GLU A 170 -9.66 -1.08 -19.99
CA GLU A 170 -8.64 -0.33 -19.24
C GLU A 170 -7.49 -1.23 -18.76
N ALA A 171 -7.68 -2.56 -18.78
CA ALA A 171 -6.73 -3.52 -18.23
C ALA A 171 -5.35 -3.49 -18.92
N ALA A 172 -5.28 -3.05 -20.18
CA ALA A 172 -4.03 -2.85 -20.91
C ALA A 172 -3.16 -1.71 -20.33
N MET A 173 -3.76 -0.68 -19.70
CA MET A 173 -3.03 0.44 -19.11
C MET A 173 -2.24 0.04 -17.86
N PHE A 174 -2.61 -1.06 -17.20
CA PHE A 174 -1.91 -1.55 -16.01
C PHE A 174 -0.49 -2.01 -16.32
N GLY A 175 -0.20 -2.46 -17.55
CA GLY A 175 1.16 -2.83 -17.95
C GLY A 175 2.15 -1.66 -17.83
N ALA A 176 1.71 -0.44 -18.16
CA ALA A 176 2.53 0.76 -18.02
C ALA A 176 2.63 1.24 -16.55
N ALA A 177 1.66 0.90 -15.70
CA ALA A 177 1.66 1.29 -14.29
C ALA A 177 2.71 0.52 -13.47
N VAL A 178 3.00 -0.73 -13.82
CA VAL A 178 3.96 -1.59 -13.09
C VAL A 178 5.36 -0.95 -12.96
N PRO A 179 6.06 -0.59 -14.07
CA PRO A 179 7.38 0.02 -13.96
C PRO A 179 7.35 1.38 -13.26
N HIS A 180 6.29 2.18 -13.45
CA HIS A 180 6.15 3.48 -12.81
C HIS A 180 6.01 3.36 -11.29
N LEU A 181 5.10 2.50 -10.82
CA LEU A 181 4.91 2.24 -9.40
C LEU A 181 6.18 1.65 -8.77
N ALA A 182 6.80 0.67 -9.43
CA ALA A 182 8.05 0.07 -8.95
C ALA A 182 9.16 1.11 -8.80
N GLY A 183 9.31 2.03 -9.76
CA GLY A 183 10.27 3.13 -9.69
C GLY A 183 10.03 4.06 -8.49
N ILE A 184 8.78 4.37 -8.16
CA ILE A 184 8.44 5.15 -6.96
C ILE A 184 8.81 4.38 -5.68
N GLY A 185 8.51 3.07 -5.64
CA GLY A 185 8.89 2.21 -4.52
C GLY A 185 10.40 2.17 -4.28
N CYS A 186 11.18 2.04 -5.36
CA CYS A 186 12.64 2.15 -5.37
C CYS A 186 13.12 3.50 -4.82
N GLY A 187 12.56 4.61 -5.31
CA GLY A 187 12.90 5.96 -4.84
C GLY A 187 12.64 6.17 -3.34
N LEU A 188 11.52 5.66 -2.82
CA LEU A 188 11.20 5.70 -1.39
C LEU A 188 12.19 4.88 -0.55
N ALA A 189 12.56 3.70 -1.03
CA ALA A 189 13.55 2.84 -0.39
C ALA A 189 14.99 3.38 -0.52
N GLY A 190 15.22 4.42 -1.34
CA GLY A 190 16.55 4.96 -1.60
C GLY A 190 17.46 4.02 -2.39
N ILE A 191 16.86 3.18 -3.24
CA ILE A 191 17.55 2.19 -4.08
C ILE A 191 17.18 2.41 -5.55
N GLY A 192 18.16 2.37 -6.45
CA GLY A 192 17.95 2.66 -7.88
C GLY A 192 18.87 3.76 -8.38
#